data_AF-A0A660M3X9-F1
#
_entry.id   AF-A0A660M3X9-F1
#
_cell.length_a   1.000
_cell.length_b   1.000
_cell.length_c   1.000
_cell.angle_alpha   90.00
_cell.angle_beta   90.00
_cell.angle_gamma   90.00
#
_symmetry.space_group_name_H-M   'P 1'
#
loop_
_entity.id
_entity.type
_entity.pdbx_description
1 polymer ?
#
loop_
_entity_poly.entity_id
_entity_poly.type
_entity_poly.pdbx_seq_one_letter_code
_entity_poly.pdbx_strand_id
1 'polypeptide(L)'
;MTSLVVYGRPTTKKNSSRVVMAGKYPKVLPSKAYAQYEQDCLKQLQFFKQRARVSGPVVIRCRYYMPDFRSWPDLVGLLQATSDILTTACIIDDDMWITSYDGSEIVGVDKNNPRVEIDIMEAQPPHVIHEIWNRRKTNGNNK
;
A
#
# COMPACT_ATOMS: atom_id res chain seq x y z
N MET A 1 -3.50 -13.60 10.55
CA MET A 1 -3.76 -13.10 9.18
C MET A 1 -4.89 -12.09 9.26
N THR A 2 -4.69 -10.90 8.71
CA THR A 2 -5.66 -9.81 8.68
C THR A 2 -6.04 -9.54 7.23
N SER A 3 -7.32 -9.62 6.90
CA SER A 3 -7.81 -9.37 5.54
C SER A 3 -8.58 -8.06 5.48
N LEU A 4 -8.28 -7.26 4.45
CA LEU A 4 -8.87 -5.95 4.19
C LEU A 4 -9.35 -5.89 2.75
N VAL A 5 -10.45 -5.21 2.52
CA VAL A 5 -10.95 -4.93 1.17
C VAL A 5 -11.12 -3.43 1.04
N VAL A 6 -10.54 -2.87 -0.01
CA VAL A 6 -10.65 -1.44 -0.34
C VAL A 6 -11.28 -1.30 -1.71
N TYR A 7 -12.43 -0.65 -1.76
CA TYR A 7 -13.20 -0.41 -2.97
C TYR A 7 -12.71 0.83 -3.71
N GLY A 8 -12.92 0.82 -5.03
CA GLY A 8 -12.48 1.87 -5.95
C GLY A 8 -11.54 1.31 -7.01
N ARG A 9 -11.30 2.08 -8.07
CA ARG A 9 -10.38 1.69 -9.15
C ARG A 9 -8.94 1.69 -8.62
N PRO A 10 -8.26 0.54 -8.53
CA PRO A 10 -6.86 0.52 -8.13
C PRO A 10 -6.01 1.36 -9.10
N THR A 11 -5.27 2.32 -8.56
CA THR A 11 -4.59 3.36 -9.35
C THR A 11 -3.14 3.49 -8.91
N THR A 12 -2.20 3.51 -9.86
CA THR A 12 -0.77 3.69 -9.58
C THR A 12 -0.41 5.16 -9.36
N LYS A 13 0.62 5.42 -8.56
CA LYS A 13 1.10 6.77 -8.23
C LYS A 13 1.85 7.46 -9.38
N LYS A 14 2.56 6.67 -10.21
CA LYS A 14 3.54 7.16 -11.19
C LYS A 14 2.95 7.64 -12.50
N ASN A 15 1.76 7.17 -12.88
CA ASN A 15 1.17 7.54 -14.16
C ASN A 15 0.67 8.99 -14.12
N SER A 16 1.23 9.84 -14.99
CA SER A 16 0.85 11.26 -15.13
C SER A 16 1.08 12.10 -13.85
N SER A 17 2.30 12.03 -13.31
CA SER A 17 2.78 12.96 -12.27
C SER A 17 2.69 14.41 -12.76
N ARG A 18 2.55 15.34 -11.82
CA ARG A 18 2.32 16.76 -12.12
C ARG A 18 3.39 17.59 -11.45
N VAL A 19 3.95 18.53 -12.20
CA VAL A 19 4.81 19.55 -11.61
C VAL A 19 3.92 20.75 -11.25
N VAL A 20 3.88 21.12 -9.99
CA VAL A 20 3.20 22.33 -9.51
C VAL A 20 4.21 23.28 -8.89
N MET A 21 3.93 24.58 -8.92
CA MET A 21 4.79 25.58 -8.27
C MET A 21 4.36 25.75 -6.81
N ALA A 22 5.25 25.41 -5.88
CA ALA A 22 5.13 25.72 -4.46
C ALA A 22 5.92 27.01 -4.17
N GLY A 23 5.28 28.16 -4.42
CA GLY A 23 5.96 29.45 -4.44
C GLY A 23 6.97 29.51 -5.59
N LYS A 24 8.27 29.66 -5.26
CA LYS A 24 9.35 29.71 -6.26
C LYS A 24 9.88 28.34 -6.69
N TYR A 25 9.52 27.26 -5.99
CA TYR A 25 10.11 25.94 -6.20
C TYR A 25 9.13 24.97 -6.87
N PRO A 26 9.53 24.27 -7.95
CA PRO A 26 8.70 23.23 -8.54
C PRO A 26 8.64 22.00 -7.61
N LYS A 27 7.44 21.45 -7.42
CA LYS A 27 7.20 20.22 -6.67
C LYS A 27 6.49 19.21 -7.55
N VAL A 28 7.00 17.99 -7.59
CA VAL A 28 6.34 16.86 -8.27
C VAL A 28 5.27 16.30 -7.33
N LEU A 29 4.02 16.35 -7.76
CA LEU A 29 2.88 15.74 -7.11
C LEU A 29 2.45 14.48 -7.86
N PRO A 30 1.84 13.51 -7.15
CA PRO A 30 1.19 12.38 -7.80
C PRO A 30 0.03 12.84 -8.69
N SER A 31 -0.50 11.93 -9.50
CA SER A 31 -1.67 12.23 -10.29
C SER A 31 -2.90 12.51 -9.40
N LYS A 32 -3.79 13.42 -9.81
CA LYS A 32 -5.10 13.65 -9.17
C LYS A 32 -5.90 12.35 -9.05
N ALA A 33 -5.79 11.44 -10.02
CA ALA A 33 -6.46 10.15 -9.98
C ALA A 33 -5.93 9.32 -8.79
N TYR A 34 -4.61 9.23 -8.63
CA TYR A 34 -4.01 8.57 -7.47
C TYR A 34 -4.37 9.30 -6.17
N ALA A 35 -4.27 10.63 -6.11
CA ALA A 35 -4.55 11.39 -4.90
C ALA A 35 -6.01 11.20 -4.44
N GLN A 36 -6.96 11.18 -5.38
CA GLN A 36 -8.36 10.89 -5.07
C GLN A 36 -8.53 9.45 -4.58
N TYR A 37 -7.94 8.49 -5.29
CA TYR A 37 -7.96 7.08 -4.89
C TYR A 37 -7.39 6.87 -3.49
N GLU A 38 -6.22 7.43 -3.19
CA GLU A 38 -5.57 7.40 -1.88
C GLU A 38 -6.49 7.99 -0.79
N GLN A 39 -7.08 9.17 -1.01
CA GLN A 39 -8.01 9.77 -0.06
C GLN A 39 -9.22 8.86 0.24
N ASP A 40 -9.78 8.23 -0.79
CA ASP A 40 -10.93 7.34 -0.62
C ASP A 40 -10.55 6.02 0.05
N CYS A 41 -9.34 5.50 -0.21
CA CYS A 41 -8.76 4.38 0.51
C CYS A 41 -8.57 4.71 2.00
N LEU A 42 -8.00 5.88 2.34
CA LEU A 42 -7.77 6.30 3.72
C LEU A 42 -9.09 6.41 4.51
N LYS A 43 -10.15 6.94 3.88
CA LYS A 43 -11.50 6.99 4.49
C LYS A 43 -12.07 5.60 4.76
N GLN A 44 -11.80 4.61 3.91
CA GLN A 44 -12.24 3.24 4.14
C GLN A 44 -11.42 2.58 5.26
N LEU A 45 -10.09 2.75 5.21
CA LEU A 45 -9.16 2.13 6.17
C LEU A 45 -9.25 2.72 7.59
N GLN A 46 -9.78 3.93 7.76
CA GLN A 46 -9.94 4.55 9.09
C GLN A 46 -10.76 3.68 10.05
N PHE A 47 -11.74 2.92 9.52
CA PHE A 47 -12.59 2.03 10.31
C PHE A 47 -11.88 0.74 10.74
N PHE A 48 -10.80 0.36 10.04
CA PHE A 48 -10.03 -0.85 10.31
C PHE A 48 -8.79 -0.59 11.16
N LYS A 49 -8.33 0.67 11.25
CA LYS A 49 -7.04 1.05 11.85
C LYS A 49 -6.76 0.42 13.21
N GLN A 50 -7.73 0.37 14.12
CA GLN A 50 -7.51 -0.19 15.47
C GLN A 50 -7.39 -1.72 15.49
N ARG A 51 -8.05 -2.41 14.54
CA ARG A 51 -8.12 -3.88 14.49
C ARG A 51 -7.08 -4.50 13.57
N ALA A 52 -6.64 -3.74 12.57
CA ALA A 52 -5.80 -4.24 11.49
C ALA A 52 -4.35 -3.74 11.55
N ARG A 53 -3.98 -2.93 12.55
CA ARG A 53 -2.61 -2.45 12.69
C ARG A 53 -1.67 -3.61 12.99
N VAL A 54 -0.61 -3.74 12.18
CA VAL A 54 0.47 -4.72 12.36
C VAL A 54 1.79 -3.98 12.44
N SER A 55 2.64 -4.37 13.40
CA SER A 55 3.96 -3.78 13.63
C SER A 55 5.06 -4.81 13.40
N GLY A 56 6.10 -4.40 12.67
CA GLY A 56 7.24 -5.25 12.34
C GLY A 56 7.14 -5.94 10.97
N PRO A 57 7.99 -6.96 10.73
CA PRO A 57 8.10 -7.62 9.43
C PRO A 57 6.81 -8.33 9.01
N VAL A 58 6.33 -8.04 7.80
CA VAL A 58 5.07 -8.58 7.27
C VAL A 58 5.23 -9.16 5.87
N VAL A 59 4.32 -10.05 5.51
CA VAL A 59 4.03 -10.47 4.14
C VAL A 59 2.68 -9.89 3.77
N ILE A 60 2.59 -9.31 2.57
CA ILE A 60 1.34 -8.74 2.05
C ILE A 60 0.95 -9.52 0.80
N ARG A 61 -0.34 -9.79 0.59
CA ARG A 61 -0.84 -10.30 -0.69
C ARG A 61 -1.94 -9.38 -1.17
N CYS A 62 -1.83 -8.90 -2.39
CA CYS A 62 -2.79 -8.01 -3.03
C CYS A 62 -3.40 -8.67 -4.26
N ARG A 63 -4.73 -8.72 -4.30
CA ARG A 63 -5.51 -9.15 -5.48
C ARG A 63 -6.30 -7.96 -6.02
N TYR A 64 -5.96 -7.53 -7.22
CA TYR A 64 -6.55 -6.35 -7.82
C TYR A 64 -7.64 -6.70 -8.84
N TYR A 65 -8.78 -6.03 -8.73
CA TYR A 65 -9.89 -6.13 -9.66
C TYR A 65 -10.13 -4.77 -10.33
N MET A 66 -9.89 -4.71 -11.64
CA MET A 66 -10.02 -3.49 -12.44
C MET A 66 -11.45 -3.29 -12.95
N PRO A 67 -11.93 -2.07 -13.16
CA PRO A 67 -13.26 -1.85 -13.73
C PRO A 67 -13.32 -2.09 -15.25
N ASP A 68 -12.20 -1.95 -15.96
CA ASP A 68 -12.08 -2.05 -17.42
C ASP A 68 -10.61 -2.24 -17.87
N PHE A 69 -10.42 -2.43 -19.19
CA PHE A 69 -9.11 -2.57 -19.84
C PHE A 69 -8.51 -1.25 -20.36
N ARG A 70 -9.20 -0.11 -20.27
CA ARG A 70 -8.85 1.12 -21.02
C ARG A 70 -7.70 1.93 -20.38
N SER A 71 -7.34 1.64 -19.14
CA SER A 71 -6.19 2.23 -18.46
C SER A 71 -5.60 1.20 -17.53
N TRP A 72 -4.98 0.19 -18.14
CA TRP A 72 -4.45 -0.97 -17.45
C TRP A 72 -3.14 -0.62 -16.73
N PRO A 73 -3.08 -0.77 -15.40
CA PRO A 73 -1.88 -0.52 -14.63
C PRO A 73 -0.93 -1.72 -14.65
N ASP A 74 0.33 -1.47 -14.29
CA ASP A 74 1.28 -2.53 -13.97
C ASP A 74 1.13 -2.98 -12.50
N LEU A 75 1.41 -4.26 -12.23
CA LEU A 75 1.31 -4.81 -10.89
C LEU A 75 2.24 -4.10 -9.89
N VAL A 76 3.48 -3.80 -10.28
CA VAL A 76 4.49 -3.19 -9.40
C VAL A 76 4.05 -1.80 -8.92
N GLY A 77 3.48 -1.00 -9.82
CA GLY A 77 2.94 0.32 -9.52
C GLY A 77 1.73 0.27 -8.59
N LEU A 78 0.91 -0.79 -8.67
CA LEU A 78 -0.20 -1.01 -7.73
C LEU A 78 0.30 -1.47 -6.37
N LEU A 79 1.31 -2.34 -6.32
CA LEU A 79 1.92 -2.77 -5.06
C LEU A 79 2.55 -1.58 -4.34
N GLN A 80 3.30 -0.74 -5.06
CA GLN A 80 3.86 0.49 -4.49
C GLN A 80 2.76 1.43 -3.97
N ALA A 81 1.70 1.65 -4.76
CA ALA A 81 0.56 2.46 -4.33
C ALA A 81 -0.11 1.92 -3.06
N THR A 82 -0.32 0.60 -2.99
CA THR A 82 -0.96 -0.04 -1.85
C THR A 82 -0.09 0.07 -0.60
N SER A 83 1.22 -0.13 -0.71
CA SER A 83 2.15 -0.01 0.42
C SER A 83 2.26 1.42 0.96
N ASP A 84 2.28 2.42 0.08
CA ASP A 84 2.19 3.83 0.45
C ASP A 84 0.88 4.12 1.23
N ILE A 85 -0.25 3.62 0.73
CA ILE A 85 -1.57 3.81 1.35
C ILE A 85 -1.64 3.13 2.72
N LEU A 86 -1.18 1.88 2.86
CA LEU A 86 -1.22 1.15 4.13
C LEU A 86 -0.33 1.82 5.20
N THR A 87 0.82 2.35 4.79
CA THR A 87 1.72 3.13 5.66
C THR A 87 1.06 4.44 6.09
N THR A 88 0.48 5.18 5.14
CA THR A 88 -0.21 6.46 5.39
C THR A 88 -1.44 6.28 6.29
N ALA A 89 -2.17 5.17 6.11
CA ALA A 89 -3.29 4.78 6.97
C ALA A 89 -2.85 4.31 8.37
N CYS A 90 -1.55 4.12 8.59
CA CYS A 90 -0.95 3.54 9.79
C CYS A 90 -1.45 2.10 10.08
N ILE A 91 -1.77 1.34 9.02
CA ILE A 91 -2.06 -0.10 9.10
C ILE A 91 -0.77 -0.89 9.28
N ILE A 92 0.28 -0.50 8.57
CA ILE A 92 1.65 -0.95 8.82
C ILE A 92 2.50 0.24 9.27
N ASP A 93 3.62 -0.02 9.94
CA ASP A 93 4.50 1.04 10.44
C ASP A 93 5.26 1.76 9.31
N ASP A 94 5.79 0.98 8.36
CA ASP A 94 6.61 1.44 7.24
C ASP A 94 6.62 0.32 6.19
N ASP A 95 6.59 0.65 4.90
CA ASP A 95 6.57 -0.32 3.81
C ASP A 95 7.91 -1.08 3.68
N MET A 96 8.99 -0.55 4.26
CA MET A 96 10.27 -1.25 4.34
C MET A 96 10.22 -2.57 5.12
N TRP A 97 9.18 -2.79 5.94
CA TRP A 97 8.99 -4.02 6.70
C TRP A 97 8.28 -5.12 5.90
N ILE A 98 7.84 -4.82 4.67
CA ILE A 98 7.26 -5.81 3.76
C ILE A 98 8.39 -6.71 3.23
N THR A 99 8.30 -7.99 3.54
CA THR A 99 9.28 -9.00 3.15
C THR A 99 8.97 -9.65 1.81
N SER A 100 7.69 -9.77 1.47
CA SER A 100 7.20 -10.41 0.24
C SER A 100 5.78 -9.94 -0.08
N TYR A 101 5.45 -9.97 -1.37
CA TYR A 101 4.10 -9.74 -1.88
C TYR A 101 3.32 -11.03 -2.20
N ASP A 102 3.87 -12.20 -1.86
CA ASP A 102 3.25 -13.53 -1.87
C ASP A 102 2.09 -13.73 -2.88
N GLY A 103 2.42 -13.94 -4.16
CA GLY A 103 1.42 -14.27 -5.18
C GLY A 103 0.44 -13.14 -5.51
N SER A 104 0.78 -11.88 -5.19
CA SER A 104 -0.01 -10.73 -5.62
C SER A 104 -0.17 -10.68 -7.13
N GLU A 105 -1.36 -10.30 -7.59
CA GLU A 105 -1.69 -10.29 -9.02
C GLU A 105 -2.83 -9.32 -9.35
N ILE A 106 -2.93 -8.93 -10.61
CA ILE A 106 -4.15 -8.33 -11.16
C ILE A 106 -5.03 -9.48 -11.60
N VAL A 107 -6.04 -9.82 -10.80
CA VAL A 107 -6.89 -11.00 -11.00
C VAL A 107 -7.73 -10.87 -12.26
N GLY A 108 -8.19 -9.66 -12.58
CA GLY A 108 -8.96 -9.42 -13.79
C GLY A 108 -9.84 -8.19 -13.71
N VAL A 109 -10.95 -8.24 -14.44
CA VAL A 109 -11.91 -7.14 -14.54
C VAL A 109 -13.19 -7.48 -13.78
N ASP A 110 -13.57 -6.61 -12.84
CA ASP A 110 -14.86 -6.57 -12.18
C ASP A 110 -15.42 -5.13 -12.31
N LYS A 111 -16.31 -4.96 -13.29
CA LYS A 111 -16.89 -3.64 -13.60
C LYS A 111 -17.77 -3.11 -12.47
N ASN A 112 -18.41 -4.01 -11.72
CA ASN A 112 -19.41 -3.62 -10.73
C ASN A 112 -18.74 -3.29 -9.39
N ASN A 113 -17.68 -4.03 -9.04
CA ASN A 113 -16.99 -3.91 -7.76
C ASN A 113 -15.46 -3.85 -7.94
N PRO A 114 -14.92 -2.78 -8.56
CA PRO A 114 -13.47 -2.58 -8.60
C PRO A 114 -12.93 -2.41 -7.18
N ARG A 115 -11.88 -3.14 -6.86
CA ARG A 115 -11.33 -3.22 -5.50
C ARG A 115 -9.93 -3.79 -5.48
N VAL A 116 -9.28 -3.65 -4.33
CA VAL A 116 -8.13 -4.48 -3.93
C VAL A 116 -8.51 -5.27 -2.69
N GLU A 117 -8.21 -6.57 -2.73
CA GLU A 117 -8.25 -7.44 -1.57
C GLU A 117 -6.82 -7.59 -1.05
N ILE A 118 -6.60 -7.31 0.23
CA ILE A 118 -5.29 -7.22 0.87
C ILE A 118 -5.26 -8.17 2.06
N ASP A 119 -4.40 -9.18 1.99
CA ASP A 119 -4.08 -10.03 3.13
C ASP A 119 -2.75 -9.60 3.74
N ILE A 120 -2.73 -9.38 5.05
CA ILE A 120 -1.54 -9.03 5.84
C ILE A 120 -1.24 -10.19 6.78
N MET A 121 -0.02 -10.70 6.68
CA MET A 121 0.47 -11.84 7.45
C MET A 121 1.76 -11.45 8.15
N GLU A 122 1.98 -12.00 9.35
CA GLU A 122 3.28 -11.88 10.01
C GLU A 122 4.33 -12.65 9.20
N ALA A 123 5.45 -12.01 8.90
CA ALA A 123 6.53 -12.68 8.21
C ALA A 123 7.13 -13.75 9.12
N GLN A 124 7.41 -14.94 8.58
CA GLN A 124 8.05 -16.00 9.35
C GLN A 124 9.57 -15.77 9.37
N PRO A 125 10.24 -15.90 10.52
CA PRO A 125 11.71 -15.91 10.58
C PRO A 125 12.26 -17.25 10.06
N PRO A 126 13.52 -17.30 9.58
CA PRO A 126 14.46 -16.19 9.46
C PRO A 126 14.29 -15.39 8.16
N HIS A 127 14.36 -14.06 8.27
CA HIS A 127 14.47 -13.15 7.12
C HIS A 127 15.33 -11.95 7.52
N VAL A 128 16.14 -11.41 6.61
CA VAL A 128 17.06 -10.28 6.91
C VAL A 128 16.34 -9.06 7.52
N ILE A 129 15.08 -8.85 7.12
CA ILE A 129 14.25 -7.77 7.66
C ILE A 129 13.95 -7.95 9.16
N HIS A 130 13.84 -9.19 9.68
CA HIS A 130 13.73 -9.45 11.12
C HIS A 130 14.99 -9.03 11.87
N GLU A 131 16.17 -9.28 11.30
CA GLU A 131 17.43 -8.85 11.91
C GLU A 131 17.53 -7.32 11.98
N ILE A 132 17.17 -6.64 10.89
CA ILE A 132 17.15 -5.17 10.82
C ILE A 132 16.15 -4.60 11.84
N TRP A 133 14.96 -5.19 11.94
CA TRP A 133 13.94 -4.80 12.92
C TRP A 133 14.46 -4.91 14.35
N ASN A 134 15.05 -6.05 14.71
CA ASN A 134 15.59 -6.28 16.05
C ASN A 134 16.70 -5.28 16.39
N ARG A 135 17.64 -5.02 15.47
CA ARG A 135 18.71 -4.03 15.65
C ARG A 135 18.17 -2.62 15.90
N ARG A 136 17.09 -2.23 15.20
CA ARG A 136 16.47 -0.91 15.41
C ARG A 136 15.74 -0.82 16.75
N LYS A 137 15.07 -1.89 17.19
CA LYS A 137 14.43 -1.95 18.51
C LYS A 137 15.43 -1.84 19.66
N THR A 138 16.56 -2.55 19.60
CA THR A 138 17.59 -2.49 20.63
C THR A 138 18.23 -1.11 20.72
N ASN A 139 18.46 -0.45 19.58
CA ASN A 139 19.03 0.91 19.55
C ASN A 139 18.04 2.00 19.98
N GLY A 140 16.74 1.78 19.79
CA GLY A 140 15.68 2.68 20.24
C GLY A 140 15.43 2.63 21.75
N ASN A 141 15.62 1.48 22.39
CA ASN A 141 15.47 1.31 23.84
C ASN A 141 16.67 1.80 24.67
N ASN A 142 17.80 2.15 24.03
CA ASN A 142 19.01 2.68 24.67
C ASN A 142 19.07 4.23 24.64
N LYS A 143 17.95 4.89 24.35
CA LYS A 143 17.75 6.35 24.44
C LYS A 143 16.61 6.64 25.40
#